data_AF-A0A2M8Z5H0-F1
#
_entry.id   AF-A0A2M8Z5H0-F1
#
_cell.length_a   1.000
_cell.length_b   1.000
_cell.length_c   1.000
_cell.angle_alpha   90.00
_cell.angle_beta   90.00
_cell.angle_gamma   90.00
#
_symmetry.space_group_name_H-M   'P 1'
#
loop_
_entity.id
_entity.type
_entity.pdbx_description
1 polymer ?
#
loop_
_entity_poly.entity_id
_entity_poly.type
_entity_poly.pdbx_seq_one_letter_code
_entity_poly.pdbx_strand_id
1 'polypeptide(L)' 'MNAVIVLLIIVYAIIGGLSTLYLFFSMPAVIIWKFYRKFKYHISLMD' A
#
# COMPACT_ATOMS: atom_id res chain seq x y z
N MET A 1 24.43 0.41 23.55
CA MET A 1 23.57 1.03 22.51
C MET A 1 22.62 1.99 23.24
N ASN A 2 22.57 3.26 22.84
CA ASN A 2 21.81 4.26 23.60
C ASN A 2 20.30 3.99 23.45
N ALA A 3 19.54 3.94 24.55
CA ALA A 3 18.12 3.55 24.54
C ALA A 3 17.26 4.45 23.63
N VAL A 4 17.62 5.74 23.55
CA VAL A 4 16.99 6.73 22.66
C VAL A 4 17.14 6.37 21.19
N ILE A 5 18.31 5.84 20.78
CA ILE A 5 18.58 5.48 19.38
C ILE A 5 17.75 4.26 18.97
N VAL A 6 17.57 3.29 19.87
CA VAL A 6 16.75 2.10 19.62
C VAL A 6 15.28 2.48 19.40
N LEU A 7 14.75 3.40 20.20
CA LEU A 7 13.38 3.90 20.04
C LEU A 7 13.18 4.59 18.68
N LEU A 8 14.12 5.42 18.26
CA LEU A 8 14.04 6.09 16.96
C LEU A 8 14.05 5.08 15.80
N ILE A 9 14.92 4.08 15.83
CA ILE A 9 14.98 3.04 14.79
C ILE A 9 13.63 2.33 14.64
N ILE A 10 12.99 1.98 15.75
CA ILE A 10 11.68 1.29 15.74
C ILE A 10 10.61 2.19 15.13
N VAL A 11 10.56 3.47 15.53
CA VAL A 11 9.58 4.43 15.00
C VAL A 11 9.75 4.63 13.50
N TYR A 12 10.98 4.83 13.03
CA TYR A 12 11.26 4.99 11.59
C TYR A 12 10.98 3.70 10.81
N ALA A 13 11.27 2.53 11.37
CA ALA A 13 10.96 1.24 10.74
C ALA A 13 9.45 1.04 10.58
N ILE A 14 8.65 1.43 11.57
CA ILE A 14 7.18 1.32 11.50
C ILE A 14 6.61 2.31 10.48
N ILE A 15 7.07 3.56 10.48
CA ILE A 15 6.58 4.58 9.54
C ILE A 15 6.91 4.18 8.09
N GLY A 16 8.13 3.73 7.83
CA GLY A 16 8.54 3.26 6.50
C GLY A 16 7.83 1.97 6.10
N GLY A 17 7.72 1.02 7.02
CA GLY A 17 7.07 -0.28 6.79
C GLY A 17 5.59 -0.14 6.48
N LEU A 18 4.83 0.62 7.30
CA LEU A 18 3.40 0.85 7.08
C LEU A 18 3.12 1.57 5.77
N SER A 19 3.93 2.59 5.43
CA SER A 19 3.78 3.32 4.16
C SER A 19 4.01 2.43 2.95
N THR A 20 5.02 1.55 3.03
CA THR A 20 5.35 0.61 1.95
C THR A 20 4.29 -0.47 1.80
N LEU A 21 3.82 -1.05 2.91
CA LEU A 21 2.74 -2.03 2.91
C LEU A 21 1.45 -1.44 2.33
N TYR A 22 1.10 -0.22 2.74
CA TYR A 22 -0.08 0.46 2.23
C TYR A 22 -0.02 0.62 0.70
N LEU A 23 1.10 1.10 0.17
CA LEU A 23 1.28 1.23 -1.28
C LEU A 23 1.27 -0.13 -1.99
N PHE A 24 1.90 -1.13 -1.39
CA PHE A 24 1.98 -2.48 -1.91
C PHE A 24 0.61 -3.15 -2.01
N PHE A 25 -0.31 -2.91 -1.07
CA PHE A 25 -1.68 -3.42 -1.15
C PHE A 25 -2.61 -2.52 -1.98
N SER A 26 -2.37 -1.20 -1.98
CA SER A 26 -3.20 -0.25 -2.73
C SER A 26 -3.11 -0.49 -4.25
N MET A 27 -1.92 -0.76 -4.80
CA MET A 27 -1.77 -1.05 -6.22
C MET A 27 -2.59 -2.27 -6.71
N PRO A 28 -2.43 -3.48 -6.15
CA PRO A 28 -3.20 -4.64 -6.57
C PRO A 28 -4.69 -4.48 -6.26
N ALA A 29 -5.07 -3.81 -5.17
CA ALA A 29 -6.47 -3.54 -4.87
C ALA A 29 -7.14 -2.70 -5.97
N VAL A 30 -6.48 -1.64 -6.45
CA VAL A 30 -7.00 -0.80 -7.56
C VAL A 30 -7.02 -1.60 -8.87
N ILE A 31 -6.02 -2.44 -9.12
CA ILE A 31 -5.98 -3.31 -10.31
C ILE A 31 -7.16 -4.30 -10.29
N ILE A 32 -7.37 -5.01 -9.19
CA ILE A 32 -8.48 -5.96 -9.01
C ILE A 32 -9.82 -5.23 -9.19
N TRP A 33 -9.97 -4.04 -8.62
CA TRP A 33 -11.16 -3.22 -8.78
C TRP A 33 -11.41 -2.82 -10.24
N LYS A 34 -10.36 -2.43 -10.97
CA LYS A 34 -10.45 -2.12 -12.40
C LYS A 34 -10.91 -3.33 -13.22
N PHE A 35 -10.36 -4.52 -12.94
CA PHE A 35 -10.82 -5.75 -13.59
C PHE A 35 -12.27 -6.08 -13.23
N TYR A 36 -12.67 -5.98 -11.97
CA TYR A 36 -14.05 -6.20 -11.54
C TYR A 36 -15.03 -5.29 -12.28
N ARG A 37 -14.72 -3.99 -12.38
CA ARG A 37 -15.57 -3.04 -13.10
C ARG A 37 -15.69 -3.37 -14.58
N LYS A 38 -14.60 -3.79 -15.23
CA LYS A 38 -14.59 -4.21 -16.63
C LYS A 38 -15.50 -5.42 -16.87
N PHE A 39 -15.42 -6.45 -16.02
CA PHE A 39 -16.19 -7.68 -16.20
C PHE A 39 -17.67 -7.49 -15.89
N LYS A 40 -18.03 -6.67 -14.89
CA LYS A 40 -19.42 -6.52 -14.46
C LYS A 40 -20.18 -5.43 -15.21
N TYR A 41 -19.51 -4.33 -15.55
CA TYR A 41 -20.16 -3.16 -16.14
C TYR A 41 -19.79 -2.93 -17.61
N HIS A 42 -18.90 -3.74 -18.19
CA HIS A 42 -18.38 -3.57 -19.57
C HIS A 42 -17.78 -2.18 -19.85
N ILE A 43 -17.43 -1.42 -18.81
CA ILE A 43 -16.81 -0.09 -18.93
C ILE A 43 -15.34 -0.27 -19.25
N SER A 44 -14.81 0.60 -20.12
CA SER A 44 -13.40 0.63 -20.52
C SER A 44 -12.48 0.67 -19.30
N LEU A 45 -11.38 -0.09 -19.35
CA LEU A 45 -10.35 -0.15 -18.30
C LEU A 45 -9.57 1.18 -18.16
N MET A 46 -9.73 2.06 -19.14
CA MET A 46 -8.86 3.21 -19.45
C MET A 46 -9.56 4.56 -19.40
N ASP A 47 -10.85 4.61 -19.04
CA ASP A 47 -11.52 5.86 -18.60
C ASP A 47 -11.16 6.16 -17.13
#